data_AF-A0A2E0X7L8-F1
#
_entry.id   AF-A0A2E0X7L8-F1
#
_cell.length_a   1.000
_cell.length_b   1.000
_cell.length_c   1.000
_cell.angle_alpha   90.00
_cell.angle_beta   90.00
_cell.angle_gamma   90.00
#
_symmetry.space_group_name_H-M   'P 1'
#
loop_
_entity.id
_entity.type
_entity.pdbx_description
1 polymer ?
#
loop_
_entity_poly.entity_id
_entity_poly.type
_entity_poly.pdbx_seq_one_letter_code
_entity_poly.pdbx_strand_id
1 'polypeptide(L)'
;MPFPVDIKYVKETERRLGVRFPPSYVTRIVKSNGGEVQTPPDSWILYPIFDTSDKTRLKRTCNDVTRETKSAKEWPGFPPLAIAIGSNGCGDQLILIPQSDDPTLLAHEVYWWDHETGLTYKVADDFGELCDAPA
;
A
#
# COMPACT_ATOMS: atom_id res chain seq x y z
N MET A 1 0.93 -7.94 -14.07
CA MET A 1 2.35 -8.30 -13.83
C MET A 1 3.09 -7.13 -13.20
N PRO A 2 3.52 -7.24 -11.94
CA PRO A 2 4.39 -6.26 -11.33
C PRO A 2 5.78 -6.24 -11.99
N PHE A 3 6.54 -5.16 -11.77
CA PHE A 3 7.88 -4.98 -12.33
C PHE A 3 8.75 -4.16 -11.37
N PRO A 4 10.09 -4.25 -11.43
CA PRO A 4 10.93 -3.49 -10.52
C PRO A 4 10.78 -1.98 -10.69
N VAL A 5 10.81 -1.23 -9.59
CA VAL A 5 10.78 0.24 -9.56
C VAL A 5 12.04 0.78 -8.88
N ASP A 6 12.57 1.89 -9.40
CA ASP A 6 13.72 2.58 -8.82
C ASP A 6 13.34 3.19 -7.45
N ILE A 7 14.20 2.97 -6.44
CA ILE A 7 14.00 3.47 -5.07
C ILE A 7 13.75 4.98 -5.02
N LYS A 8 14.23 5.76 -6.00
CA LYS A 8 13.96 7.20 -6.05
C LYS A 8 12.47 7.52 -6.15
N TYR A 9 11.67 6.67 -6.79
CA TYR A 9 10.23 6.86 -6.90
C TYR A 9 9.52 6.53 -5.60
N VAL A 10 10.00 5.53 -4.86
CA VAL A 10 9.50 5.23 -3.51
C VAL A 10 9.73 6.44 -2.59
N LYS A 11 10.94 7.00 -2.60
CA LYS A 11 11.30 8.20 -1.81
C LYS A 11 10.49 9.44 -2.21
N GLU A 12 10.12 9.56 -3.48
CA GLU A 12 9.23 10.63 -3.95
C GLU A 12 7.80 10.42 -3.41
N THR A 13 7.27 9.19 -3.45
CA THR A 13 5.97 8.86 -2.85
C THR A 13 5.95 9.11 -1.34
N GLU A 14 6.99 8.69 -0.62
CA GLU A 14 7.18 9.02 0.81
C GLU A 14 7.11 10.52 1.07
N ARG A 15 7.84 11.33 0.28
CA ARG A 15 7.80 12.80 0.38
C ARG A 15 6.40 13.38 0.11
N ARG A 16 5.67 12.84 -0.86
CA ARG A 16 4.31 13.30 -1.22
C ARG A 16 3.30 12.99 -0.15
N LEU A 17 3.42 11.81 0.46
CA LEU A 17 2.54 11.36 1.53
C LEU A 17 2.94 11.93 2.91
N GLY A 18 4.17 12.43 3.04
CA GLY A 18 4.70 12.93 4.30
C GLY A 18 5.04 11.83 5.31
N VAL A 19 5.32 10.61 4.82
CA VAL A 19 5.59 9.43 5.65
C VAL A 19 6.79 8.65 5.11
N ARG A 20 7.33 7.73 5.91
CA ARG A 20 8.27 6.68 5.48
C ARG A 20 7.62 5.32 5.60
N PHE A 21 7.83 4.48 4.59
CA PHE A 21 7.33 3.12 4.57
C PHE A 21 8.22 2.17 5.41
N PRO A 22 7.64 1.08 5.95
CA PRO A 22 8.44 0.07 6.63
C PRO A 22 9.41 -0.62 5.63
N PRO A 23 10.63 -0.99 6.07
CA PRO A 23 11.66 -1.55 5.18
C PRO A 23 11.24 -2.80 4.40
N SER A 24 10.39 -3.65 4.97
CA SER A 24 9.87 -4.86 4.34
C SER A 24 8.98 -4.54 3.13
N TYR A 25 8.08 -3.57 3.28
CA TYR A 25 7.25 -3.05 2.18
C TYR A 25 8.12 -2.46 1.07
N VAL A 26 9.09 -1.60 1.42
CA VAL A 26 10.02 -0.99 0.44
C VAL A 26 10.79 -2.07 -0.32
N THR A 27 11.32 -3.06 0.39
CA THR A 27 12.08 -4.17 -0.20
C THR A 27 11.23 -4.97 -1.18
N ARG A 28 9.96 -5.21 -0.86
CA ARG A 28 9.02 -5.87 -1.78
C ARG A 28 8.77 -5.03 -3.02
N ILE A 29 8.33 -3.78 -2.83
CA ILE A 29 7.85 -2.91 -3.91
C ILE A 29 8.96 -2.58 -4.91
N VAL A 30 10.19 -2.36 -4.44
CA VAL A 30 11.35 -2.12 -5.33
C VAL A 30 11.59 -3.31 -6.26
N LYS A 31 11.43 -4.54 -5.77
CA LYS A 31 11.58 -5.75 -6.59
C LYS A 31 10.39 -5.98 -7.51
N SER A 32 9.19 -5.67 -7.03
CA SER A 32 7.92 -6.01 -7.65
C SER A 32 6.89 -4.92 -7.34
N ASN A 33 6.81 -3.92 -8.21
CA ASN A 33 5.97 -2.74 -8.02
C ASN A 33 4.50 -3.08 -8.32
N GLY A 34 3.68 -3.11 -7.26
CA GLY A 34 2.33 -3.67 -7.28
C GLY A 34 2.36 -5.20 -7.14
N GLY A 35 1.42 -5.88 -7.81
CA GLY A 35 1.27 -7.33 -7.71
C GLY A 35 0.19 -7.72 -6.71
N GLU A 36 0.18 -8.97 -6.27
CA GLU A 36 -0.86 -9.50 -5.39
C GLU A 36 -0.24 -10.19 -4.18
N VAL A 37 -0.85 -9.96 -3.01
CA VAL A 37 -0.49 -10.60 -1.74
C VAL A 37 -1.73 -11.19 -1.08
N GLN A 38 -1.56 -12.22 -0.27
CA GLN A 38 -2.66 -12.92 0.39
C GLN A 38 -2.62 -12.72 1.90
N THR A 39 -3.78 -12.45 2.49
CA THR A 39 -4.03 -12.57 3.93
C THR A 39 -5.34 -13.33 4.09
N PRO A 40 -5.32 -14.65 4.41
CA PRO A 40 -6.55 -15.41 4.51
C PRO A 40 -7.61 -14.69 5.36
N PRO A 41 -8.83 -14.48 4.83
CA PRO A 41 -9.39 -15.12 3.63
C PRO A 41 -9.15 -14.42 2.27
N ASP A 42 -8.59 -13.21 2.24
CA ASP A 42 -8.56 -12.35 1.05
C ASP A 42 -7.23 -12.32 0.28
N SER A 43 -7.32 -11.85 -0.97
CA SER A 43 -6.20 -11.47 -1.82
C SER A 43 -6.26 -9.97 -2.13
N TRP A 44 -5.11 -9.32 -2.14
CA TRP A 44 -4.97 -7.88 -2.28
C TRP A 44 -4.15 -7.55 -3.50
N ILE A 45 -4.73 -6.77 -4.41
CA ILE A 45 -4.01 -6.14 -5.50
C ILE A 45 -3.30 -4.90 -4.92
N LEU A 46 -1.98 -4.96 -4.85
CA LEU A 46 -1.16 -3.88 -4.35
C LEU A 46 -1.14 -2.69 -5.29
N TYR A 47 -1.28 -1.50 -4.71
CA TYR A 47 -1.12 -0.25 -5.43
C TYR A 47 0.36 -0.04 -5.78
N PRO A 48 0.68 0.27 -7.04
CA PRO A 48 2.04 0.55 -7.44
C PRO A 48 2.51 1.91 -6.92
N ILE A 49 3.83 2.09 -6.89
CA ILE A 49 4.52 3.37 -6.81
C ILE A 49 4.55 4.00 -8.20
N PHE A 50 4.27 5.29 -8.26
CA PHE A 50 4.21 6.04 -9.52
C PHE A 50 5.58 6.12 -10.19
N ASP A 51 5.74 5.43 -11.31
CA ASP A 51 6.98 5.35 -12.08
C ASP A 51 6.87 6.19 -13.36
N THR A 52 7.64 7.29 -13.40
CA THR A 52 7.63 8.24 -14.53
C THR A 52 8.78 8.02 -15.53
N SER A 53 9.51 6.90 -15.43
CA SER A 53 10.68 6.62 -16.28
C SER A 53 10.34 6.53 -17.77
N ASP A 54 9.15 6.01 -18.12
CA ASP A 54 8.65 5.99 -19.48
C ASP A 54 7.12 6.05 -19.54
N LYS A 55 6.58 6.31 -20.73
CA LYS A 55 5.13 6.48 -20.94
C LYS A 55 4.32 5.22 -20.63
N THR A 56 4.88 4.04 -20.84
CA THR A 56 4.22 2.76 -20.55
C THR A 56 4.15 2.52 -19.05
N ARG A 57 5.27 2.71 -18.33
CA ARG A 57 5.32 2.60 -16.86
C ARG A 57 4.39 3.60 -16.20
N LEU A 58 4.42 4.86 -16.64
CA LEU A 58 3.55 5.93 -16.14
C LEU A 58 2.07 5.57 -16.22
N LYS A 59 1.62 5.04 -17.38
CA LYS A 59 0.23 4.61 -17.57
C LYS A 59 -0.16 3.44 -16.69
N ARG A 60 0.76 2.50 -16.45
CA ARG A 60 0.50 1.30 -15.66
C ARG A 60 0.49 1.57 -14.16
N THR A 61 1.13 2.65 -13.71
CA THR A 61 1.21 3.02 -12.30
C THR A 61 0.38 4.25 -11.96
N CYS A 62 -0.51 4.73 -12.83
CA CYS A 62 -1.24 5.99 -12.62
C CYS A 62 -2.32 5.93 -11.52
N ASN A 63 -2.68 4.73 -11.10
CA ASN A 63 -3.48 4.45 -9.91
C ASN A 63 -2.49 4.05 -8.80
N ASP A 64 -1.67 5.00 -8.37
CA ASP A 64 -0.58 4.77 -7.41
C ASP A 64 -1.05 4.86 -5.96
N VAL A 65 -0.21 4.40 -5.03
CA VAL A 65 -0.43 4.49 -3.57
C VAL A 65 -0.90 5.89 -3.15
N THR A 66 -0.30 6.96 -3.71
CA THR A 66 -0.68 8.34 -3.37
C THR A 66 -2.12 8.65 -3.73
N ARG A 67 -2.51 8.36 -4.97
CA ARG A 67 -3.85 8.63 -5.49
C ARG A 67 -4.90 7.77 -4.80
N GLU A 68 -4.62 6.49 -4.64
CA GLU A 68 -5.55 5.54 -4.03
C GLU A 68 -5.74 5.84 -2.54
N THR A 69 -4.67 6.21 -1.82
CA THR A 69 -4.78 6.69 -0.43
C THR A 69 -5.64 7.95 -0.35
N LYS A 70 -5.48 8.91 -1.27
CA LYS A 70 -6.31 10.12 -1.28
C LYS A 70 -7.79 9.76 -1.49
N SER A 71 -8.07 8.87 -2.44
CA SER A 71 -9.42 8.36 -2.70
C SER A 71 -10.00 7.68 -1.46
N ALA A 72 -9.25 6.76 -0.84
CA ALA A 72 -9.69 6.03 0.35
C ALA A 72 -10.01 6.96 1.54
N LYS A 73 -9.24 8.05 1.72
CA LYS A 73 -9.49 9.06 2.77
C LYS A 73 -10.81 9.83 2.60
N GLU A 74 -11.43 9.79 1.42
CA GLU A 74 -12.76 10.38 1.20
C GLU A 74 -13.89 9.47 1.72
N TRP A 75 -13.60 8.20 2.04
CA TRP A 75 -14.59 7.25 2.52
C TRP A 75 -14.87 7.43 4.02
N PRO A 76 -16.15 7.35 4.43
CA PRO A 76 -16.50 7.35 5.85
C PRO A 76 -15.82 6.21 6.60
N GLY A 77 -15.21 6.51 7.75
CA GLY A 77 -14.57 5.50 8.59
C GLY A 77 -13.16 5.10 8.16
N PHE A 78 -12.62 5.61 7.04
CA PHE A 78 -11.22 5.37 6.71
C PHE A 78 -10.29 6.08 7.72
N PRO A 79 -9.26 5.41 8.28
CA PRO A 79 -8.38 6.04 9.26
C PRO A 79 -7.61 7.23 8.65
N PRO A 80 -7.71 8.46 9.19
CA PRO A 80 -7.20 9.67 8.54
C PRO A 80 -5.69 9.68 8.25
N LEU A 81 -4.91 8.98 9.06
CA LEU A 81 -3.46 8.91 8.94
C LEU A 81 -2.99 7.62 8.23
N ALA A 82 -3.89 6.69 7.94
CA ALA A 82 -3.53 5.47 7.22
C ALA A 82 -3.18 5.75 5.76
N ILE A 83 -2.36 4.86 5.22
CA ILE A 83 -1.97 4.80 3.81
C ILE A 83 -2.53 3.51 3.24
N ALA A 84 -3.33 3.63 2.17
CA ALA A 84 -3.86 2.48 1.45
C ALA A 84 -2.78 1.95 0.51
N ILE A 85 -2.45 0.66 0.63
CA ILE A 85 -1.38 0.00 -0.12
C ILE A 85 -1.88 -1.11 -1.05
N GLY A 86 -3.16 -1.49 -0.97
CA GLY A 86 -3.80 -2.41 -1.90
C GLY A 86 -5.30 -2.56 -1.65
N SER A 87 -6.00 -3.26 -2.54
CA SER A 87 -7.44 -3.51 -2.42
C SER A 87 -7.81 -4.93 -2.84
N ASN A 88 -8.88 -5.48 -2.26
CA ASN A 88 -9.46 -6.76 -2.67
C ASN A 88 -10.38 -6.62 -3.91
N GLY A 89 -10.58 -5.39 -4.43
CA GLY A 89 -11.44 -5.13 -5.59
C GLY A 89 -12.94 -4.97 -5.26
N CYS A 90 -13.33 -5.12 -3.99
CA CYS A 90 -14.71 -4.99 -3.53
C CYS A 90 -14.94 -3.79 -2.59
N GLY A 91 -13.92 -2.96 -2.36
CA GLY A 91 -14.00 -1.73 -1.56
C GLY A 91 -12.98 -1.70 -0.42
N ASP A 92 -12.69 -2.87 0.15
CA ASP A 92 -11.76 -3.00 1.26
C ASP A 92 -10.34 -2.64 0.86
N GLN A 93 -9.59 -2.22 1.87
CA GLN A 93 -8.24 -1.71 1.71
C GLN A 93 -7.27 -2.46 2.61
N LEU A 94 -6.13 -2.83 2.05
CA LEU A 94 -4.94 -3.17 2.83
C LEU A 94 -4.23 -1.85 3.16
N ILE A 95 -3.99 -1.59 4.44
CA ILE A 95 -3.48 -0.31 4.91
C ILE A 95 -2.26 -0.47 5.83
N LEU A 96 -1.47 0.58 5.88
CA LEU A 96 -0.45 0.81 6.90
C LEU A 96 -0.83 2.01 7.75
N ILE A 97 -0.65 1.89 9.05
CA ILE A 97 -0.97 2.94 10.03
C ILE A 97 0.35 3.48 10.61
N PRO A 98 0.49 4.80 10.84
CA PRO A 98 1.66 5.34 11.48
C PRO A 98 1.90 4.83 12.90
N GLN A 99 3.15 4.89 13.33
CA GLN A 99 3.52 4.65 14.72
C GLN A 99 2.86 5.68 15.64
N SER A 100 2.56 5.27 16.88
CA SER A 100 1.86 6.13 17.83
C SER A 100 2.70 7.33 18.30
N ASP A 101 4.03 7.20 18.26
CA ASP A 101 5.01 8.20 18.68
C ASP A 101 5.53 9.09 17.54
N ASP A 102 5.51 8.60 16.29
CA ASP A 102 5.90 9.37 15.11
C ASP A 102 4.91 9.15 13.93
N PRO A 103 4.03 10.13 13.63
CA PRO A 103 3.08 10.02 12.52
C PRO A 103 3.74 10.06 11.14
N THR A 104 5.04 10.37 11.06
CA THR A 104 5.81 10.34 9.82
C THR A 104 6.41 8.96 9.53
N LEU A 105 6.33 8.00 10.45
CA LEU A 105 6.83 6.64 10.27
C LEU A 105 5.65 5.67 10.26
N LEU A 106 5.49 4.92 9.16
CA LEU A 106 4.51 3.84 9.11
C LEU A 106 5.01 2.65 9.93
N ALA A 107 4.11 2.06 10.72
CA ALA A 107 4.39 0.85 11.47
C ALA A 107 4.62 -0.35 10.53
N HIS A 108 5.24 -1.39 11.06
CA HIS A 108 5.46 -2.65 10.35
C HIS A 108 4.15 -3.42 10.15
N GLU A 109 3.25 -3.32 11.13
CA GLU A 109 1.97 -4.02 11.15
C GLU A 109 1.11 -3.64 9.94
N VAL A 110 0.48 -4.66 9.37
CA VAL A 110 -0.43 -4.51 8.24
C VAL A 110 -1.85 -4.73 8.71
N TYR A 111 -2.77 -3.89 8.24
CA TYR A 111 -4.16 -3.95 8.60
C TYR A 111 -5.05 -4.08 7.36
N TRP A 112 -6.14 -4.82 7.51
CA TRP A 112 -7.30 -4.76 6.62
C TRP A 112 -8.27 -3.73 7.17
N TRP A 113 -8.68 -2.78 6.34
CA TRP A 113 -9.82 -1.91 6.58
C TRP A 113 -11.04 -2.39 5.80
N ASP A 114 -12.11 -2.68 6.54
CA ASP A 114 -13.41 -3.11 6.04
C ASP A 114 -14.26 -1.88 5.71
N HIS A 115 -14.62 -1.73 4.43
CA HIS A 115 -15.33 -0.56 3.95
C HIS A 115 -16.81 -0.51 4.38
N GLU A 116 -17.41 -1.65 4.74
CA GLU A 116 -18.80 -1.73 5.19
C GLU A 116 -18.95 -1.29 6.64
N THR A 117 -17.99 -1.67 7.48
CA THR A 117 -18.04 -1.41 8.93
C THR A 117 -17.16 -0.23 9.38
N GLY A 118 -16.16 0.13 8.57
CA GLY A 118 -15.13 1.12 8.93
C GLY A 118 -14.11 0.61 9.95
N LEU A 119 -14.13 -0.68 10.30
CA LEU A 119 -13.22 -1.29 11.26
C LEU A 119 -11.88 -1.65 10.62
N THR A 120 -10.86 -1.77 11.47
CA THR A 120 -9.52 -2.22 11.07
C THR A 120 -9.14 -3.48 11.81
N TYR A 121 -8.57 -4.44 11.10
CA TYR A 121 -8.16 -5.75 11.61
C TYR A 121 -6.69 -5.96 11.28
N LYS A 122 -5.87 -6.27 12.29
CA LYS A 122 -4.47 -6.61 12.04
C LYS A 122 -4.39 -7.95 11.30
N VAL A 123 -3.64 -8.00 10.21
CA VAL A 123 -3.48 -9.19 9.36
C VAL A 123 -2.04 -9.72 9.35
N ALA A 124 -1.04 -8.90 9.69
CA ALA A 124 0.35 -9.31 9.85
C ALA A 124 1.11 -8.35 10.78
N ASP A 125 2.17 -8.84 11.43
CA ASP A 125 3.07 -8.02 12.26
C ASP A 125 4.12 -7.29 11.41
N ASP A 126 4.44 -7.83 10.23
CA ASP A 126 5.28 -7.18 9.22
C ASP A 126 4.81 -7.53 7.80
N PHE A 127 4.91 -6.58 6.89
CA PHE A 127 4.53 -6.78 5.48
C PHE A 127 5.27 -7.95 4.81
N GLY A 128 6.50 -8.26 5.24
CA GLY A 128 7.28 -9.39 4.74
C GLY A 128 6.72 -10.77 5.06
N GLU A 129 5.73 -10.87 5.97
CA GLU A 129 5.03 -12.11 6.30
C GLU A 129 3.95 -12.47 5.27
N LEU A 130 3.57 -11.52 4.41
CA LEU A 130 2.55 -11.73 3.40
C LEU A 130 3.08 -12.60 2.26
N CYS A 131 2.32 -13.63 1.90
CA CYS A 131 2.62 -14.48 0.77
C CYS A 131 2.17 -13.84 -0.54
N ASP A 132 2.97 -14.00 -1.58
CA ASP A 132 2.54 -13.67 -2.93
C ASP A 132 1.40 -14.61 -3.37
N ALA A 133 0.40 -14.08 -4.06
CA ALA A 133 -0.60 -14.92 -4.70
C ALA A 133 0.06 -15.79 -5.79
N PRO A 134 -0.33 -17.08 -5.92
CA PRO A 134 0.16 -17.93 -7.00
C PRO A 134 -0.23 -17.33 -8.36
N ALA A 135 0.74 -17.30 -9.28
CA ALA A 135 0.61 -16.72 -10.62
C ALA A 135 -0.35 -17.50 -11.54
#